data_AF-A0A4S2N806-F1
#
_entry.id   AF-A0A4S2N806-F1
#
_cell.length_a   1.000
_cell.length_b   1.000
_cell.length_c   1.000
_cell.angle_alpha   90.00
_cell.angle_beta   90.00
_cell.angle_gamma   90.00
#
_symmetry.space_group_name_H-M   'P 1'
#
loop_
_entity.id
_entity.type
_entity.pdbx_description
1 polymer ?
#
loop_
_entity_poly.entity_id
_entity_poly.type
_entity_poly.pdbx_seq_one_letter_code
_entity_poly.pdbx_strand_id
1 'polypeptide(L)'
;KKHPHQKKRSHPSVTNLKKKIRDLERLLARPNSKLTADARAENERALQAFKYELGSASKDKREQALARKYHMVRFFERQKATRKLKKLKRELDETENPTEDLRTRVHDAEVELNYTLHYPRGEKYISLFKDPGNNDKVKQKRDSIKQDIARRMEEGTLGAQTLDEGNAADDDD
;
A
#
# COMPACT_ATOMS: atom_id res chain seq x y z
N LYS A 1 11.14 30.03 -19.82
CA LYS A 1 11.54 28.70 -20.37
C LYS A 1 10.43 27.70 -20.01
N LYS A 2 9.55 27.30 -20.94
CA LYS A 2 8.45 26.35 -20.67
C LYS A 2 8.99 24.92 -20.76
N HIS A 3 8.94 24.16 -19.67
CA HIS A 3 9.32 22.74 -19.69
C HIS A 3 8.29 21.94 -20.52
N PRO A 4 8.73 20.98 -21.36
CA PRO A 4 7.82 20.17 -22.16
C PRO A 4 7.02 19.27 -21.22
N HIS A 5 5.69 19.38 -21.28
CA HIS A 5 4.77 18.49 -20.58
C HIS A 5 4.92 17.09 -21.18
N GLN A 6 5.69 16.22 -20.54
CA GLN A 6 5.71 14.80 -20.86
C GLN A 6 4.28 14.28 -20.68
N LYS A 7 3.61 13.97 -21.81
CA LYS A 7 2.33 13.27 -21.83
C LYS A 7 2.52 11.95 -21.07
N LYS A 8 2.00 11.87 -19.84
CA LYS A 8 1.93 10.61 -19.09
C LYS A 8 1.20 9.60 -19.97
N ARG A 9 1.81 8.43 -20.21
CA ARG A 9 1.14 7.33 -20.91
C ARG A 9 -0.17 7.06 -20.18
N SER A 10 -1.29 7.25 -20.86
CA SER A 10 -2.61 7.04 -20.29
C SER A 10 -2.81 5.54 -20.15
N HIS A 11 -2.65 5.01 -18.94
CA HIS A 11 -3.00 3.63 -18.66
C HIS A 11 -4.47 3.41 -19.04
N PRO A 12 -4.80 2.32 -19.75
CA PRO A 12 -6.17 2.05 -20.16
C PRO A 12 -7.07 2.02 -18.93
N SER A 13 -8.23 2.67 -19.04
CA SER A 13 -9.18 2.73 -17.93
C SER A 13 -9.62 1.32 -17.53
N VAL A 14 -9.89 1.11 -16.23
CA VAL A 14 -10.44 -0.15 -15.69
C VAL A 14 -11.67 -0.61 -16.50
N THR A 15 -12.51 0.33 -16.93
CA THR A 15 -13.68 0.06 -17.77
C THR A 15 -13.31 -0.48 -19.14
N ASN A 16 -12.27 0.06 -19.78
CA ASN A 16 -11.79 -0.40 -21.08
C ASN A 16 -11.14 -1.79 -20.97
N LEU A 17 -10.38 -2.05 -19.92
CA LEU A 17 -9.81 -3.39 -19.66
C LEU A 17 -10.90 -4.44 -19.49
N LYS A 18 -11.94 -4.13 -18.70
CA LYS A 18 -13.12 -5.01 -18.55
C LYS A 18 -13.89 -5.23 -19.84
N LYS A 19 -13.90 -4.27 -20.78
CA LYS A 19 -14.48 -4.46 -22.12
C LYS A 19 -13.65 -5.44 -22.93
N LYS A 20 -12.34 -5.20 -23.06
CA LYS A 20 -11.41 -6.07 -23.79
C LYS A 20 -11.41 -7.52 -23.29
N ILE A 21 -11.42 -7.72 -21.97
CA ILE A 21 -11.51 -9.06 -21.37
C ILE A 21 -12.79 -9.77 -21.81
N ARG A 22 -13.95 -9.11 -21.67
CA ARG A 22 -15.24 -9.70 -22.05
C ARG A 22 -15.31 -9.99 -23.55
N ASP A 23 -14.76 -9.11 -24.38
CA ASP A 23 -14.77 -9.28 -25.83
C ASP A 23 -13.89 -10.48 -26.25
N LEU A 24 -12.71 -10.65 -25.62
CA LEU A 24 -11.84 -11.80 -25.84
C LEU A 24 -12.44 -13.11 -25.31
N GLU A 25 -13.04 -13.11 -24.11
CA GLU A 25 -13.74 -14.27 -23.56
C GLU A 25 -14.88 -14.72 -24.49
N ARG A 26 -15.66 -13.76 -24.99
CA ARG A 26 -16.72 -14.03 -25.99
C ARG A 26 -16.15 -14.52 -27.31
N LEU A 27 -14.99 -14.02 -27.75
CA LEU A 27 -14.35 -14.47 -28.99
C LEU A 27 -13.86 -15.93 -28.87
N LEU A 28 -13.24 -16.27 -27.76
CA LEU A 28 -12.68 -17.60 -27.48
C LEU A 28 -13.78 -18.66 -27.26
N ALA A 29 -14.89 -18.27 -26.62
CA ALA A 29 -16.03 -19.15 -26.34
C ALA A 29 -16.98 -19.39 -27.54
N ARG A 30 -16.79 -18.69 -28.67
CA ARG A 30 -17.65 -18.88 -29.86
C ARG A 30 -17.42 -20.27 -30.47
N PRO A 31 -18.46 -21.12 -30.56
CA PRO A 31 -18.32 -22.50 -31.05
C PRO A 31 -17.94 -22.57 -32.54
N ASN A 32 -18.37 -21.60 -33.35
CA ASN A 32 -18.09 -21.54 -34.80
C ASN A 32 -16.94 -20.57 -35.15
N SER A 33 -16.04 -20.35 -34.20
CA SER A 33 -14.91 -19.44 -34.39
C SER A 33 -13.89 -20.04 -35.37
N LYS A 34 -13.71 -19.41 -36.55
CA LYS A 34 -12.70 -19.77 -37.55
C LYS A 34 -11.29 -19.27 -37.18
N LEU A 35 -10.95 -19.29 -35.89
CA LEU A 35 -9.62 -18.91 -35.43
C LEU A 35 -8.63 -20.05 -35.70
N THR A 36 -7.46 -19.71 -36.22
CA THR A 36 -6.33 -20.65 -36.28
C THR A 36 -5.85 -20.98 -34.86
N ALA A 37 -5.15 -22.10 -34.70
CA ALA A 37 -4.57 -22.48 -33.41
C ALA A 37 -3.66 -21.36 -32.84
N ASP A 38 -2.83 -20.76 -33.70
CA ASP A 38 -1.95 -19.65 -33.31
C ASP A 38 -2.74 -18.42 -32.84
N ALA A 39 -3.79 -18.04 -33.56
CA ALA A 39 -4.63 -16.90 -33.19
C ALA A 39 -5.41 -17.15 -31.89
N ARG A 40 -5.81 -18.39 -31.61
CA ARG A 40 -6.43 -18.75 -30.32
C ARG A 40 -5.41 -18.60 -29.18
N ALA A 41 -4.21 -19.15 -29.33
CA ALA A 41 -3.15 -19.04 -28.32
C ALA A 41 -2.74 -17.58 -28.04
N GLU A 42 -2.67 -16.74 -29.08
CA GLU A 42 -2.39 -15.32 -28.93
C GLU A 42 -3.49 -14.59 -28.15
N ASN A 43 -4.76 -14.86 -28.46
CA ASN A 43 -5.89 -14.27 -27.75
C ASN A 43 -5.98 -14.71 -26.28
N GLU A 44 -5.64 -15.96 -25.97
CA GLU A 44 -5.56 -16.45 -24.59
C GLU A 44 -4.44 -15.76 -23.80
N ARG A 45 -3.26 -15.61 -24.41
CA ARG A 45 -2.16 -14.83 -23.82
C ARG A 45 -2.55 -13.38 -23.59
N ALA A 46 -3.20 -12.75 -24.57
CA ALA A 46 -3.71 -11.38 -24.45
C ALA A 46 -4.77 -11.27 -23.34
N LEU A 47 -5.65 -12.25 -23.21
CA LEU A 47 -6.66 -12.30 -22.15
C LEU A 47 -6.01 -12.35 -20.76
N GLN A 48 -5.00 -13.21 -20.57
CA GLN A 48 -4.23 -13.28 -19.33
C GLN A 48 -3.54 -11.95 -19.02
N ALA A 49 -2.90 -11.33 -20.02
CA ALA A 49 -2.26 -10.03 -19.87
C ALA A 49 -3.26 -8.93 -19.43
N PHE A 50 -4.44 -8.87 -20.07
CA PHE A 50 -5.46 -7.88 -19.68
C PHE A 50 -6.05 -8.16 -18.29
N LYS A 51 -6.19 -9.43 -17.88
CA LYS A 51 -6.64 -9.79 -16.52
C LYS A 51 -5.63 -9.33 -15.46
N TYR A 52 -4.33 -9.53 -15.72
CA TYR A 52 -3.27 -9.01 -14.86
C TYR A 52 -3.30 -7.49 -14.78
N GLU A 53 -3.36 -6.80 -15.92
CA GLU A 53 -3.43 -5.33 -15.98
C GLU A 53 -4.67 -4.79 -15.26
N LEU A 54 -5.82 -5.46 -15.38
CA LEU A 54 -7.05 -5.11 -14.65
C LEU A 54 -6.85 -5.22 -13.14
N GLY A 55 -6.16 -6.28 -12.67
CA GLY A 55 -5.81 -6.48 -11.27
C GLY A 55 -4.98 -5.31 -10.74
N SER A 56 -3.86 -5.00 -11.40
CA SER A 56 -2.98 -3.89 -11.02
C SER A 56 -3.71 -2.54 -11.04
N ALA A 57 -4.45 -2.22 -12.11
CA ALA A 57 -5.19 -0.96 -12.21
C ALA A 57 -6.29 -0.82 -11.15
N SER A 58 -6.91 -1.93 -10.75
CA SER A 58 -7.91 -1.95 -9.67
C SER A 58 -7.27 -1.76 -8.30
N LYS A 59 -6.13 -2.42 -8.04
CA LYS A 59 -5.30 -2.21 -6.84
C LYS A 59 -4.90 -0.74 -6.73
N ASP A 60 -4.29 -0.17 -7.76
CA ASP A 60 -3.86 1.24 -7.80
C ASP A 60 -5.01 2.21 -7.52
N LYS A 61 -6.18 1.97 -8.13
CA LYS A 61 -7.36 2.81 -7.91
C LYS A 61 -7.82 2.76 -6.46
N ARG A 62 -7.79 1.57 -5.83
CA ARG A 62 -8.12 1.40 -4.40
C ARG A 62 -7.09 2.11 -3.53
N GLU A 63 -5.80 1.96 -3.80
CA GLU A 63 -4.73 2.65 -3.08
C GLU A 63 -4.90 4.16 -3.13
N GLN A 64 -5.16 4.72 -4.31
CA GLN A 64 -5.39 6.16 -4.49
C GLN A 64 -6.63 6.63 -3.72
N ALA A 65 -7.71 5.87 -3.74
CA ALA A 65 -8.93 6.20 -3.01
C ALA A 65 -8.69 6.23 -1.49
N LEU A 66 -7.99 5.22 -0.95
CA LEU A 66 -7.66 5.15 0.47
C LEU A 66 -6.65 6.23 0.87
N ALA A 67 -5.64 6.48 0.05
CA ALA A 67 -4.66 7.54 0.27
C ALA A 67 -5.36 8.89 0.38
N ARG A 68 -6.30 9.21 -0.52
CA ARG A 68 -7.11 10.44 -0.45
C ARG A 68 -7.99 10.48 0.80
N LYS A 69 -8.71 9.39 1.09
CA LYS A 69 -9.62 9.29 2.24
C LYS A 69 -8.93 9.53 3.57
N TYR A 70 -7.73 8.99 3.74
CA TYR A 70 -6.97 9.06 5.00
C TYR A 70 -5.86 10.11 4.98
N HIS A 71 -5.72 10.89 3.90
CA HIS A 71 -4.66 11.88 3.73
C HIS A 71 -4.59 12.86 4.91
N MET A 72 -5.73 13.44 5.29
CA MET A 72 -5.81 14.41 6.38
C MET A 72 -5.56 13.79 7.75
N VAL A 73 -6.13 12.62 8.03
CA VAL A 73 -5.91 11.91 9.30
C VAL A 73 -4.42 11.60 9.46
N ARG A 74 -3.79 11.01 8.43
CA ARG A 74 -2.36 10.70 8.41
C ARG A 74 -1.49 11.95 8.52
N PHE A 75 -1.90 13.06 7.91
CA PHE A 75 -1.17 14.34 7.99
C PHE A 75 -1.11 14.86 9.44
N PHE A 76 -2.25 14.92 10.14
CA PHE A 76 -2.28 15.39 11.53
C PHE A 76 -1.54 14.45 12.48
N GLU A 77 -1.69 13.13 12.31
CA GLU A 77 -0.95 12.17 13.11
C GLU A 77 0.55 12.24 12.86
N ARG A 78 0.97 12.40 11.61
CA ARG A 78 2.39 12.62 11.25
C ARG A 78 2.92 13.87 11.94
N GLN A 79 2.20 14.98 11.87
CA GLN A 79 2.61 16.22 12.53
C GLN A 79 2.69 16.06 14.07
N LYS A 80 1.80 15.25 14.66
CA LYS A 80 1.88 14.92 16.09
C LYS A 80 3.11 14.06 16.41
N ALA A 81 3.35 12.99 15.65
CA ALA A 81 4.50 12.12 15.80
C ALA A 81 5.83 12.87 15.60
N THR A 82 5.94 13.71 14.56
CA THR A 82 7.12 14.55 14.32
C THR A 82 7.40 15.50 15.48
N ARG A 83 6.38 16.15 16.04
CA ARG A 83 6.56 17.03 17.20
C ARG A 83 7.01 16.26 18.44
N LYS A 84 6.40 15.09 18.71
CA LYS A 84 6.78 14.21 19.81
C LYS A 84 8.24 13.77 19.68
N LEU A 85 8.62 13.27 18.50
CA LEU A 85 9.99 12.84 18.23
C LEU A 85 10.99 13.99 18.37
N LYS A 86 10.69 15.17 17.82
CA LYS A 86 11.56 16.35 17.95
C LYS A 86 11.79 16.75 19.40
N LYS A 87 10.73 16.71 20.23
CA LYS A 87 10.84 17.02 21.67
C LYS A 87 11.74 16.01 22.38
N LEU A 88 11.50 14.72 22.16
CA LEU A 88 12.26 13.64 22.83
C LEU A 88 13.72 13.60 22.38
N LYS A 89 14.01 13.85 21.10
CA LYS A 89 15.39 13.96 20.61
C LYS A 89 16.12 15.13 21.24
N ARG A 90 15.47 16.30 21.36
CA ARG A 90 16.06 17.44 22.06
C ARG A 90 16.34 17.13 23.53
N GLU A 91 15.40 16.48 24.22
CA GLU A 91 15.57 16.04 25.61
C GLU A 91 16.73 15.04 25.74
N LEU A 92 16.88 14.13 24.79
CA LEU A 92 18.00 13.18 24.71
C LEU A 92 19.35 13.90 24.53
N ASP A 93 19.41 14.91 23.65
CA ASP A 93 20.62 15.69 23.37
C ASP A 93 21.04 16.60 24.54
N GLU A 94 20.07 17.12 25.30
CA GLU A 94 20.30 17.99 26.47
C GLU A 94 20.65 17.19 27.74
N THR A 95 20.47 15.87 27.74
CA THR A 95 20.73 14.99 28.91
C THR A 95 22.11 14.34 28.79
N GLU A 96 23.01 14.61 29.75
CA GLU A 96 24.38 14.09 29.72
C GLU A 96 24.46 12.55 29.89
N ASN A 97 23.57 11.97 30.71
CA ASN A 97 23.46 10.53 30.92
C ASN A 97 22.00 10.07 30.72
N PRO A 98 21.54 9.94 29.46
CA PRO A 98 20.16 9.62 29.20
C PRO A 98 19.84 8.19 29.59
N THR A 99 18.70 8.03 30.27
CA THR A 99 18.20 6.73 30.71
C THR A 99 17.76 5.87 29.54
N GLU A 100 17.76 4.54 29.74
CA GLU A 100 17.20 3.60 28.75
C GLU A 100 15.71 3.86 28.48
N ASP A 101 14.95 4.38 29.46
CA ASP A 101 13.57 4.84 29.25
C ASP A 101 13.49 5.95 28.19
N LEU A 102 14.36 6.96 28.27
CA LEU A 102 14.37 8.06 27.31
C LEU A 102 14.74 7.57 25.91
N ARG A 103 15.73 6.67 25.79
CA ARG A 103 16.11 6.05 24.51
C ARG A 103 14.96 5.22 23.92
N THR A 104 14.28 4.43 24.75
CA THR A 104 13.10 3.64 24.34
C THR A 104 11.97 4.54 23.85
N ARG A 105 11.68 5.63 24.57
CA ARG A 105 10.64 6.58 24.16
C ARG A 105 10.97 7.31 22.85
N VAL A 106 12.24 7.59 22.61
CA VAL A 106 12.70 8.13 21.32
C VAL A 106 12.46 7.11 20.21
N HIS A 107 12.89 5.86 20.41
CA HIS A 107 12.67 4.77 19.45
C HIS A 107 11.17 4.57 19.15
N ASP A 108 10.31 4.52 20.16
CA ASP A 108 8.87 4.41 19.98
C ASP A 108 8.29 5.57 19.15
N ALA A 109 8.79 6.79 19.37
CA ALA A 109 8.37 7.95 18.60
C ALA A 109 8.87 7.89 17.14
N GLU A 110 10.01 7.26 16.86
CA GLU A 110 10.50 6.98 15.51
C GLU A 110 9.60 5.96 14.80
N VAL A 111 9.24 4.86 15.48
CA VAL A 111 8.29 3.86 14.97
C VAL A 111 6.93 4.50 14.69
N GLU A 112 6.42 5.36 15.58
CA GLU A 112 5.16 6.09 15.36
C GLU A 112 5.23 7.02 14.15
N LEU A 113 6.32 7.74 13.95
CA LEU A 113 6.50 8.59 12.77
C LEU A 113 6.53 7.73 11.50
N ASN A 114 7.32 6.66 11.51
CA ASN A 114 7.46 5.74 10.39
C ASN A 114 6.14 5.02 10.08
N TYR A 115 5.32 4.72 11.08
CA TYR A 115 3.96 4.21 10.90
C TYR A 115 3.11 5.14 10.04
N THR A 116 3.17 6.46 10.25
CA THR A 116 2.39 7.40 9.43
C THR A 116 2.92 7.55 7.99
N LEU A 117 4.20 7.28 7.77
CA LEU A 117 4.89 7.42 6.48
C LEU A 117 4.75 6.14 5.64
N HIS A 118 5.06 5.00 6.24
CA HIS A 118 5.22 3.69 5.60
C HIS A 118 4.05 2.74 5.86
N TYR A 119 2.91 3.24 6.32
CA TYR A 119 1.69 2.45 6.46
C TYR A 119 1.38 1.66 5.16
N PRO A 120 0.98 0.37 5.25
CA PRO A 120 0.68 -0.47 4.09
C PRO A 120 -0.30 0.20 3.11
N ARG A 121 0.05 0.15 1.83
CA ARG A 121 -0.81 0.68 0.76
C ARG A 121 -2.00 -0.26 0.56
N GLY A 122 -3.12 0.28 0.09
CA GLY A 122 -4.32 -0.54 -0.18
C GLY A 122 -5.12 -0.96 1.07
N GLU A 123 -4.60 -0.66 2.26
CA GLU A 123 -5.21 -0.95 3.56
C GLU A 123 -5.88 0.28 4.20
N LYS A 124 -6.90 0.03 5.03
CA LYS A 124 -7.58 1.09 5.77
C LYS A 124 -6.69 1.55 6.92
N TYR A 125 -6.36 2.84 6.95
CA TYR A 125 -5.52 3.40 8.00
C TYR A 125 -6.14 3.23 9.40
N ILE A 126 -5.34 2.70 10.33
CA ILE A 126 -5.69 2.60 11.75
C ILE A 126 -4.96 3.71 12.50
N SER A 127 -5.72 4.57 13.16
CA SER A 127 -5.19 5.74 13.88
C SER A 127 -4.32 5.31 15.06
N LEU A 128 -3.17 5.99 15.22
CA LEU A 128 -2.27 5.77 16.35
C LEU A 128 -2.78 6.40 17.64
N PHE A 129 -3.36 7.59 17.53
CA PHE A 129 -3.66 8.45 18.69
C PHE A 129 -5.15 8.51 19.03
N LYS A 130 -5.98 7.77 18.30
CA LYS A 130 -7.40 7.59 18.62
C LYS A 130 -7.60 6.18 19.17
N ASP A 131 -8.33 6.08 20.28
CA ASP A 131 -8.70 4.80 20.86
C ASP A 131 -9.65 4.05 19.90
N PRO A 132 -9.31 2.82 19.46
CA PRO A 132 -10.23 1.97 18.70
C PRO A 132 -11.38 1.39 19.54
N GLY A 133 -11.48 1.72 20.84
CA GLY A 133 -12.48 1.19 21.76
C GLY A 133 -12.23 -0.29 22.08
N ASN A 134 -13.29 -1.08 22.21
CA ASN A 134 -13.20 -2.52 22.54
C ASN A 134 -12.99 -3.42 21.31
N ASN A 135 -12.40 -2.90 20.22
CA ASN A 135 -12.11 -3.71 19.04
C ASN A 135 -10.68 -4.25 19.09
N ASP A 136 -10.51 -5.43 19.71
CA ASP A 136 -9.20 -6.05 19.90
C ASP A 136 -8.53 -6.44 18.58
N LYS A 137 -9.31 -6.82 17.56
CA LYS A 137 -8.78 -7.11 16.22
C LYS A 137 -8.09 -5.90 15.59
N VAL A 138 -8.65 -4.70 15.79
CA VAL A 138 -8.05 -3.45 15.28
C VAL A 138 -6.78 -3.10 16.06
N LYS A 139 -6.75 -3.32 17.38
CA LYS A 139 -5.55 -3.14 18.20
C LYS A 139 -4.43 -4.08 17.77
N GLN A 140 -4.72 -5.37 17.67
CA GLN A 140 -3.77 -6.39 17.21
C GLN A 140 -3.22 -6.07 15.82
N LYS A 141 -4.08 -5.68 14.86
CA LYS A 141 -3.62 -5.30 13.51
C LYS A 141 -2.73 -4.06 13.54
N ARG A 142 -3.06 -3.05 14.35
CA ARG A 142 -2.21 -1.86 14.52
C ARG A 142 -0.84 -2.24 15.07
N ASP A 143 -0.81 -3.06 16.11
CA ASP A 143 0.41 -3.42 16.82
C ASP A 143 1.31 -4.31 15.94
N SER A 144 0.72 -5.24 15.18
CA SER A 144 1.43 -6.01 14.15
C SER A 144 2.08 -5.12 13.08
N ILE A 145 1.39 -4.08 12.61
CA ILE A 145 1.96 -3.13 11.64
C ILE A 145 3.10 -2.32 12.28
N LYS A 146 2.97 -1.93 13.56
CA LYS A 146 4.06 -1.24 14.27
C LYS A 146 5.30 -2.13 14.41
N GLN A 147 5.13 -3.42 14.73
CA GLN A 147 6.22 -4.38 14.81
C GLN A 147 6.91 -4.60 13.47
N ASP A 148 6.15 -4.74 12.38
CA ASP A 148 6.73 -4.84 11.03
C ASP A 148 7.59 -3.61 10.69
N ILE A 149 7.09 -2.41 11.02
CA ILE A 149 7.80 -1.16 10.76
C ILE A 149 9.05 -1.03 11.63
N ALA A 150 9.00 -1.44 12.91
CA ALA A 150 10.16 -1.46 13.79
C ALA A 150 11.25 -2.39 13.24
N ARG A 151 10.89 -3.62 12.86
CA ARG A 151 11.80 -4.57 12.21
C ARG A 151 12.46 -3.97 10.96
N ARG A 152 11.67 -3.38 10.06
CA ARG A 152 12.19 -2.78 8.81
C ARG A 152 13.04 -1.54 9.06
N MET A 153 12.81 -0.85 10.17
CA MET A 153 13.65 0.26 10.63
C MET A 153 15.04 -0.23 11.07
N GLU A 154 15.10 -1.33 11.81
CA GLU A 154 16.36 -1.96 12.23
C GLU A 154 17.15 -2.54 11.05
N GLU A 155 16.46 -3.16 10.10
CA GLU A 155 17.06 -3.71 8.88
C GLU A 155 17.48 -2.63 7.86
N GLY A 156 17.08 -1.37 8.07
CA GLY A 156 17.32 -0.29 7.10
C GLY A 156 16.54 -0.43 5.79
N THR A 157 15.50 -1.26 5.75
CA THR A 157 14.66 -1.53 4.56
C THR A 157 13.45 -0.61 4.48
N LEU A 158 13.37 0.43 5.32
CA LEU A 158 12.31 1.46 5.26
C LEU A 158 12.22 2.09 3.88
N GLY A 159 11.07 1.94 3.23
CA GLY A 159 10.83 2.48 1.89
C GLY A 159 11.10 1.50 0.75
N ALA A 160 11.66 0.31 1.03
CA ALA A 160 11.53 -0.81 0.10
C ALA A 160 10.03 -1.04 -0.12
N GLN A 161 9.60 -1.06 -1.38
CA GLN A 161 8.23 -1.46 -1.72
C GLN A 161 7.98 -2.78 -0.97
N THR A 162 6.95 -2.81 -0.13
CA THR A 162 6.43 -4.09 0.35
C THR A 162 6.20 -4.91 -0.91
N LEU A 163 7.03 -5.93 -1.14
CA LEU A 163 6.61 -7.05 -1.94
C LEU A 163 5.38 -7.54 -1.18
N ASP A 164 4.21 -7.19 -1.71
CA ASP A 164 2.90 -7.74 -1.35
C ASP A 164 3.01 -9.23 -1.69
N GLU A 165 3.72 -9.99 -0.84
CA GLU A 165 3.63 -11.43 -0.78
C GLU A 165 2.19 -11.70 -0.41
N GLY A 166 1.40 -11.92 -1.46
CA GLY A 166 -0.01 -12.19 -1.35
C GLY A 166 -0.20 -13.38 -0.43
N ASN A 167 -0.83 -13.13 0.72
CA ASN A 167 -1.66 -14.13 1.34
C ASN A 167 -2.94 -14.26 0.50
N ALA A 168 -2.80 -14.82 -0.70
CA ALA A 168 -3.84 -15.61 -1.33
C ALA A 168 -3.74 -16.98 -0.68
N ALA A 169 -4.32 -17.10 0.51
CA ALA A 169 -4.73 -18.41 0.98
C ALA A 169 -5.85 -18.83 0.02
N ASP A 170 -5.52 -19.80 -0.82
CA ASP A 170 -6.47 -20.61 -1.57
C ASP A 170 -7.39 -21.30 -0.54
N ASP A 171 -8.55 -20.70 -0.28
CA ASP A 171 -9.69 -21.40 0.30
C ASP A 171 -10.54 -21.89 -0.88
N ASP A 172 -10.07 -22.97 -1.51
CA ASP A 172 -10.91 -23.90 -2.26
C ASP A 172 -11.55 -24.85 -1.24
N ASP A 173 -12.87 -24.70 -1.03
CA ASP A 173 -13.80 -25.78 -0.66
C ASP A 173 -15.20 -25.45 -1.20
#